data_AF-A0A956J253-F1
#
_entry.id   AF-A0A956J253-F1
#
_cell.length_a   1.000
_cell.length_b   1.000
_cell.length_c   1.000
_cell.angle_alpha   90.00
_cell.angle_beta   90.00
_cell.angle_gamma   90.00
#
_symmetry.space_group_name_H-M   'P 1'
#
loop_
_entity.id
_entity.type
_entity.pdbx_description
1 polymer ?
#
loop_
_entity_poly.entity_id
_entity_poly.type
_entity_poly.pdbx_seq_one_letter_code
_entity_poly.pdbx_strand_id
1 'polypeptide(L)'
;KSTGKPSARTAGEYWLDSTRGDQTTGFGYGILSTTNRDSRDEQLLVGRAYQRIALWAASQNLALQPLNQMAERQDREQSLGLPNDFGNRLAVLNQQSQSTAQMLFRIGVPWDRALKSPRRPLTWVLR
;
A
#
# COMPACT_ATOMS: atom_id res chain seq x y z
N LYS A 1 -9.52 31.63 4.29
CA LYS A 1 -9.99 30.90 5.50
C LYS A 1 -8.91 29.87 5.86
N SER A 2 -8.18 30.08 6.96
CA SER A 2 -7.21 29.10 7.46
C SER A 2 -7.98 27.91 8.04
N THR A 3 -8.16 26.85 7.27
CA THR A 3 -8.65 25.58 7.78
C THR A 3 -7.54 24.97 8.63
N GLY A 4 -7.64 25.11 9.95
CA GLY A 4 -6.68 24.51 10.89
C GLY A 4 -6.60 22.99 10.68
N LYS A 5 -5.42 22.42 10.92
CA LYS A 5 -5.20 20.98 10.82
C LYS A 5 -6.23 20.25 11.70
N PRO A 6 -6.98 19.25 11.19
CA PRO A 6 -7.97 18.53 11.96
C PRO A 6 -7.33 17.79 13.15
N SER A 7 -8.12 17.51 14.18
CA SER A 7 -7.69 16.67 15.30
C SER A 7 -7.29 15.27 14.81
N ALA A 8 -6.43 14.57 15.56
CA ALA A 8 -6.03 13.21 15.22
C ALA A 8 -7.23 12.24 15.10
N ARG A 9 -8.23 12.41 15.97
CA ARG A 9 -9.48 11.62 15.91
C ARG A 9 -10.25 11.89 14.62
N THR A 10 -10.48 13.17 14.31
CA THR A 10 -11.22 13.57 13.11
C THR A 10 -10.50 13.12 11.83
N ALA A 11 -9.17 13.26 11.80
CA ALA A 11 -8.35 12.74 10.70
C ALA A 11 -8.47 11.21 10.57
N GLY A 12 -8.53 10.50 11.70
CA GLY A 12 -8.76 9.05 11.73
C GLY A 12 -10.13 8.64 11.21
N GLU A 13 -11.20 9.36 11.58
CA GLU A 13 -12.56 9.14 11.09
C GLU A 13 -12.62 9.32 9.55
N TYR A 14 -12.06 10.41 9.02
CA TYR A 14 -11.96 10.61 7.57
C TYR A 14 -11.18 9.49 6.86
N TRP A 15 -10.11 9.01 7.47
CA TRP A 15 -9.29 7.94 6.90
C TRP A 15 -10.03 6.60 6.88
N LEU A 16 -10.80 6.29 7.93
CA LEU A 16 -11.64 5.09 7.98
C LEU A 16 -12.76 5.13 6.94
N ASP A 17 -13.41 6.28 6.78
CA ASP A 17 -14.50 6.44 5.82
C ASP A 17 -14.00 6.34 4.37
N SER A 18 -12.90 7.01 4.02
CA SER A 18 -12.28 6.85 2.69
C SER A 18 -11.79 5.42 2.46
N THR A 19 -11.25 4.75 3.49
CA THR A 19 -10.87 3.34 3.36
C THR A 19 -12.07 2.46 3.03
N ARG A 20 -13.22 2.69 3.71
CA ARG A 20 -14.45 1.90 3.50
C ARG A 20 -15.09 2.17 2.14
N GLY A 21 -15.15 3.42 1.70
CA GLY A 21 -15.85 3.83 0.48
C GLY A 21 -14.98 3.82 -0.77
N ASP A 22 -13.73 4.27 -0.68
CA ASP A 22 -12.90 4.53 -1.86
C ASP A 22 -11.86 3.46 -2.10
N GLN A 23 -11.31 2.83 -1.05
CA GLN A 23 -10.16 1.92 -1.19
C GLN A 23 -10.55 0.46 -1.41
N THR A 24 -11.84 0.14 -1.22
CA THR A 24 -12.44 -1.21 -1.36
C THR A 24 -13.14 -1.46 -2.69
N THR A 25 -13.08 -0.51 -3.63
CA THR A 25 -13.81 -0.53 -4.91
C THR A 25 -12.97 -0.95 -6.13
N GLY A 26 -11.78 -1.52 -5.91
CA GLY A 26 -10.94 -2.00 -7.02
C GLY A 26 -11.51 -3.23 -7.74
N PHE A 27 -11.19 -3.39 -9.03
CA PHE A 27 -11.53 -4.59 -9.81
C PHE A 27 -10.82 -5.83 -9.25
N GLY A 28 -9.58 -5.67 -8.81
CA GLY A 28 -8.81 -6.74 -8.17
C GLY A 28 -7.82 -6.21 -7.15
N TYR A 29 -7.32 -7.13 -6.31
CA TYR A 29 -6.32 -6.87 -5.28
C TYR A 29 -5.15 -7.82 -5.47
N GLY A 30 -3.95 -7.31 -5.24
CA GLY A 30 -2.72 -8.07 -5.28
C GLY A 30 -1.94 -7.92 -3.99
N ILE A 31 -1.29 -9.01 -3.58
CA ILE A 31 -0.33 -9.03 -2.49
C ILE A 31 1.00 -9.50 -3.07
N LEU A 32 2.03 -8.69 -2.90
CA LEU A 32 3.41 -9.11 -3.12
C LEU A 32 3.97 -9.49 -1.76
N SER A 33 4.41 -10.74 -1.66
CA SER A 33 4.84 -11.34 -0.42
C SER A 33 6.30 -11.80 -0.49
N THR A 34 6.91 -11.90 0.67
CA THR A 34 8.33 -12.24 0.87
C THR A 34 8.46 -13.30 1.94
N THR A 35 9.58 -14.02 1.94
CA THR A 35 9.87 -15.05 2.94
C THR A 35 10.38 -14.39 4.22
N ASN A 36 11.24 -13.38 4.09
CA ASN A 36 11.69 -12.55 5.21
C ASN A 36 11.34 -11.08 4.97
N ARG A 37 10.33 -10.60 5.69
CA ARG A 37 9.86 -9.22 5.59
C ARG A 37 10.90 -8.17 5.95
N ASP A 38 11.73 -8.48 6.93
CA ASP A 38 12.70 -7.55 7.49
C ASP A 38 13.99 -7.52 6.66
N SER A 39 14.12 -8.41 5.67
CA SER A 39 15.20 -8.42 4.69
C SER A 39 15.10 -7.22 3.76
N ARG A 40 16.13 -6.36 3.79
CA ARG A 40 16.23 -5.21 2.86
C ARG A 40 16.34 -5.64 1.41
N ASP A 41 16.96 -6.78 1.14
CA ASP A 41 17.08 -7.31 -0.21
C ASP A 41 15.72 -7.73 -0.76
N GLU A 42 14.91 -8.42 0.05
CA GLU A 42 13.55 -8.84 -0.35
C GLU A 42 12.61 -7.63 -0.50
N GLN A 43 12.71 -6.63 0.37
CA GLN A 43 11.98 -5.38 0.23
C GLN A 43 12.30 -4.66 -1.09
N LEU A 44 13.58 -4.56 -1.46
CA LEU A 44 14.00 -3.97 -2.73
C LEU A 44 13.52 -4.79 -3.92
N LEU A 45 13.55 -6.12 -3.83
CA LEU A 45 13.01 -7.02 -4.86
C LEU A 45 11.52 -6.78 -5.08
N VAL A 46 10.73 -6.69 -4.01
CA VAL A 46 9.30 -6.37 -4.10
C VAL A 46 9.06 -4.99 -4.70
N GLY A 47 9.81 -3.97 -4.28
CA GLY A 47 9.70 -2.63 -4.88
C GLY A 47 9.95 -2.64 -6.39
N ARG A 48 10.98 -3.38 -6.85
CA ARG A 48 11.26 -3.57 -8.28
C ARG A 48 10.15 -4.33 -9.00
N ALA A 49 9.64 -5.41 -8.41
CA ALA A 49 8.56 -6.20 -8.97
C ALA A 49 7.28 -5.35 -9.12
N TYR A 50 6.89 -4.63 -8.07
CA TYR A 50 5.77 -3.71 -8.10
C TYR A 50 5.92 -2.65 -9.20
N GLN A 51 7.08 -2.01 -9.30
CA GLN A 51 7.29 -0.98 -10.32
C GLN A 51 7.17 -1.54 -11.74
N ARG A 52 7.64 -2.76 -11.98
CA ARG A 52 7.47 -3.44 -13.28
C ARG A 52 6.00 -3.74 -13.58
N ILE A 53 5.26 -4.27 -12.59
CA ILE A 53 3.82 -4.52 -12.71
C ILE A 53 3.08 -3.20 -12.99
N ALA A 54 3.38 -2.14 -12.26
CA ALA A 54 2.75 -0.83 -12.42
C ALA A 54 2.99 -0.22 -13.81
N LEU A 55 4.23 -0.30 -14.33
CA LEU A 55 4.56 0.17 -15.67
C LEU A 55 3.90 -0.67 -16.76
N TRP A 56 3.88 -1.99 -16.59
CA TRP A 56 3.18 -2.88 -17.52
C TRP A 56 1.68 -2.57 -17.53
N ALA A 57 1.04 -2.49 -16.37
CA ALA A 57 -0.39 -2.18 -16.26
C ALA A 57 -0.74 -0.82 -16.89
N ALA A 58 0.10 0.20 -16.69
CA ALA A 58 -0.09 1.50 -17.35
C ALA A 58 -0.06 1.38 -18.88
N SER A 59 0.80 0.52 -19.44
CA SER A 59 0.81 0.23 -20.89
C SER A 59 -0.46 -0.47 -21.39
N GLN A 60 -1.20 -1.11 -20.48
CA GLN A 60 -2.47 -1.80 -20.75
C GLN A 60 -3.70 -0.95 -20.39
N ASN A 61 -3.53 0.35 -20.15
CA ASN A 61 -4.60 1.25 -19.66
C ASN A 61 -5.24 0.81 -18.34
N LEU A 62 -4.49 0.11 -17.49
CA LEU A 62 -4.89 -0.26 -16.14
C LEU A 62 -4.25 0.70 -15.13
N ALA A 63 -5.01 1.01 -14.08
CA ALA A 63 -4.53 1.81 -12.95
C ALA A 63 -4.20 0.91 -11.75
N LEU A 64 -3.09 1.21 -11.08
CA LEU A 64 -2.73 0.61 -9.80
C LEU A 64 -2.66 1.66 -8.71
N GLN A 65 -3.05 1.25 -7.50
CA GLN A 65 -2.83 2.04 -6.29
C GLN A 65 -2.24 1.14 -5.20
N PRO A 66 -1.07 1.50 -4.63
CA PRO A 66 -0.58 0.87 -3.41
C PRO A 66 -1.56 1.03 -2.26
N LEU A 67 -1.76 -0.02 -1.48
CA LEU A 67 -2.55 -0.04 -0.26
C LEU A 67 -1.63 -0.34 0.92
N ASN A 68 -1.55 0.59 1.87
CA ASN A 68 -0.67 0.50 3.03
C ASN A 68 -1.41 0.08 4.30
N GLN A 69 -2.75 0.10 4.31
CA GLN A 69 -3.57 -0.06 5.51
C GLN A 69 -3.24 -1.35 6.27
N MET A 70 -3.32 -2.51 5.61
CA MET A 70 -3.06 -3.80 6.25
C MET A 70 -1.57 -3.99 6.60
N ALA A 71 -0.66 -3.50 5.75
CA ALA A 71 0.78 -3.61 5.96
C ALA A 71 1.24 -2.77 7.17
N GLU A 72 0.72 -1.55 7.32
CA GLU A 72 1.01 -0.69 8.47
C GLU A 72 0.41 -1.26 9.77
N ARG A 73 -0.73 -1.95 9.70
CA ARG A 73 -1.30 -2.65 10.85
C ARG A 73 -0.44 -3.82 11.28
N GLN A 74 0.00 -4.65 10.35
CA GLN A 74 0.96 -5.73 10.61
C GLN A 74 2.26 -5.20 11.24
N ASP A 75 2.83 -4.11 10.68
CA ASP A 75 4.04 -3.48 11.22
C ASP A 75 3.83 -2.92 12.62
N ARG A 76 2.68 -2.29 12.84
CA ARG A 76 2.30 -1.78 14.15
C ARG A 76 2.20 -2.90 15.18
N GLU A 77 1.59 -4.02 14.83
CA GLU A 77 1.46 -5.18 15.71
C GLU A 77 2.82 -5.72 16.13
N GLN A 78 3.72 -5.93 15.17
CA GLN A 78 5.08 -6.38 15.44
C GLN A 78 5.86 -5.36 16.30
N SER A 79 5.82 -4.09 15.93
CA SER A 79 6.61 -3.03 16.61
C SER A 79 6.19 -2.79 18.06
N LEU A 80 4.93 -3.05 18.41
CA LEU A 80 4.36 -2.81 19.73
C LEU A 80 4.11 -4.10 20.53
N GLY A 81 4.43 -5.28 19.98
CA GLY A 81 4.12 -6.57 20.61
C GLY A 81 2.63 -6.82 20.82
N LEU A 82 1.78 -6.34 19.92
CA LEU A 82 0.33 -6.56 19.97
C LEU A 82 -0.04 -7.93 19.40
N PRO A 83 -1.27 -8.42 19.63
CA PRO A 83 -1.78 -9.61 18.95
C PRO A 83 -1.65 -9.51 17.42
N ASN A 84 -1.26 -10.61 16.78
CA ASN A 84 -0.96 -10.69 15.34
C ASN A 84 -2.23 -10.83 14.47
N ASP A 85 -3.23 -9.98 14.69
CA ASP A 85 -4.53 -10.12 14.03
C ASP A 85 -4.44 -9.85 12.53
N PHE A 86 -3.77 -8.76 12.13
CA PHE A 86 -3.64 -8.39 10.73
C PHE A 86 -2.62 -9.29 10.00
N GLY A 87 -1.53 -9.67 10.66
CA GLY A 87 -0.59 -10.65 10.09
C GLY A 87 -1.26 -12.01 9.82
N ASN A 88 -2.08 -12.52 10.75
CA ASN A 88 -2.82 -13.76 10.54
C ASN A 88 -3.82 -13.66 9.38
N ARG A 89 -4.53 -12.54 9.24
CA ARG A 89 -5.45 -12.31 8.11
C ARG A 89 -4.71 -12.29 6.77
N LEU A 90 -3.53 -11.67 6.73
CA LEU A 90 -2.70 -11.62 5.52
C LEU A 90 -2.15 -13.01 5.15
N ALA A 91 -1.76 -13.81 6.14
CA ALA A 91 -1.32 -15.20 5.91
C ALA A 91 -2.44 -16.06 5.29
N VAL A 92 -3.68 -15.90 5.75
CA VAL A 92 -4.86 -16.57 5.15
C VAL A 92 -5.05 -16.15 3.69
N LEU A 93 -4.96 -14.85 3.38
CA LEU A 93 -5.12 -14.34 2.02
C LEU A 93 -4.00 -14.82 1.08
N ASN A 94 -2.77 -14.93 1.58
CA ASN A 94 -1.62 -15.43 0.82
C ASN A 94 -1.59 -16.95 0.71
N GLN A 95 -2.48 -17.67 1.41
CA GLN A 95 -2.49 -19.14 1.50
C GLN A 95 -1.13 -19.72 1.96
N GLN A 96 -0.37 -18.95 2.73
CA GLN A 96 1.00 -19.29 3.13
C GLN A 96 1.19 -18.95 4.61
N SER A 97 1.58 -19.95 5.39
CA SER A 97 1.76 -19.83 6.85
C SER A 97 2.95 -18.97 7.27
N GLN A 98 3.94 -18.80 6.39
CA GLN A 98 5.18 -18.07 6.67
C GLN A 98 5.39 -16.85 5.76
N SER A 99 4.47 -16.59 4.83
CA SER A 99 4.63 -15.48 3.89
C SER A 99 4.04 -14.21 4.46
N THR A 100 4.87 -13.18 4.55
CA THR A 100 4.45 -11.88 5.04
C THR A 100 4.07 -10.99 3.86
N ALA A 101 2.98 -10.23 4.00
CA ALA A 101 2.66 -9.24 2.98
C ALA A 101 3.68 -8.11 3.05
N GLN A 102 4.43 -7.93 1.96
CA GLN A 102 5.41 -6.87 1.83
C GLN A 102 4.78 -5.62 1.20
N MET A 103 3.89 -5.82 0.23
CA MET A 103 3.18 -4.74 -0.44
C MET A 103 1.80 -5.22 -0.89
N LEU A 104 0.78 -4.39 -0.67
CA LEU A 104 -0.55 -4.62 -1.20
C LEU A 104 -0.87 -3.55 -2.23
N PHE A 105 -1.68 -3.89 -3.22
CA PHE A 105 -2.19 -2.94 -4.19
C PHE A 105 -3.55 -3.35 -4.69
N ARG A 106 -4.29 -2.38 -5.22
CA ARG A 106 -5.46 -2.64 -6.05
C ARG A 106 -5.18 -2.29 -7.50
N ILE A 107 -5.91 -2.94 -8.39
CA ILE A 107 -5.85 -2.76 -9.84
C ILE A 107 -7.25 -2.60 -10.42
N GLY A 108 -7.39 -1.82 -11.49
CA GLY A 108 -8.64 -1.73 -12.24
C GLY A 108 -8.56 -0.79 -13.43
N VAL A 109 -9.72 -0.54 -14.03
CA VAL A 109 -9.87 0.44 -15.12
C VAL A 109 -10.12 1.82 -14.49
N PRO A 110 -9.31 2.84 -14.81
CA PRO A 110 -9.53 4.17 -14.27
C PRO A 110 -10.80 4.79 -14.86
N TRP A 111 -11.64 5.38 -14.00
CA TRP A 111 -12.82 6.14 -14.42
C TRP A 111 -12.44 7.53 -14.95
N ASP A 112 -11.41 8.12 -14.34
CA ASP A 112 -10.91 9.46 -14.64
C ASP A 112 -9.39 9.46 -14.85
N ARG A 113 -8.90 10.49 -15.54
CA ARG A 113 -7.46 10.71 -15.73
C ARG A 113 -6.81 11.15 -14.41
N ALA A 114 -5.86 10.36 -13.92
CA ALA A 114 -5.06 10.72 -12.75
C ALA A 114 -4.16 11.93 -13.03
N LEU A 115 -4.12 12.87 -12.07
CA LEU A 115 -3.21 14.01 -12.11
C LEU A 115 -1.80 13.58 -11.70
N LYS A 116 -0.79 14.22 -12.30
CA LYS A 116 0.61 14.00 -11.93
C LYS A 116 0.85 14.61 -10.54
N SER A 117 1.23 13.78 -9.57
CA SER A 117 1.68 14.29 -8.28
C SER A 117 3.03 15.00 -8.43
N PRO A 118 3.28 16.08 -7.66
CA PRO A 118 4.55 16.80 -7.72
C PRO A 118 5.72 15.86 -7.38
N ARG A 119 6.90 16.14 -7.94
CA ARG A 119 8.15 15.41 -7.66
C ARG A 119 9.22 16.42 -7.26
N ARG A 120 10.12 16.02 -6.35
CA ARG A 120 11.30 16.80 -6.00
C ARG A 120 12.19 16.96 -7.24
N PRO A 121 12.83 18.12 -7.44
CA PRO A 121 13.80 18.28 -8.52
C PRO A 121 15.00 17.36 -8.29
N LEU A 122 15.66 16.97 -9.39
CA LEU A 122 16.77 16.03 -9.36
C LEU A 122 17.94 16.51 -8.49
N THR A 123 18.20 17.82 -8.48
CA THR A 123 19.23 18.47 -7.67
C THR A 123 19.04 18.32 -6.16
N TRP A 124 17.86 17.92 -5.69
CA TRP A 124 17.63 17.65 -4.27
C TRP A 124 17.99 16.23 -3.85
N VAL A 125 18.21 15.31 -4.79
CA VAL A 125 18.41 13.88 -4.51
C VAL A 125 19.72 13.33 -5.04
N LEU A 126 20.32 13.96 -6.05
CA LEU A 126 21.68 13.66 -6.48
C LEU A 126 22.68 14.28 -5.48
N ARG A 127 23.71 13.51 -5.15
CA ARG A 127 24.91 13.96 -4.44
C ARG A 127 26.09 13.89 -5.39
#